data_AF-A0A0G0JX91-F1
#
_entry.id   AF-A0A0G0JX91-F1
#
_cell.length_a   1.000
_cell.length_b   1.000
_cell.length_c   1.000
_cell.angle_alpha   90.00
_cell.angle_beta   90.00
_cell.angle_gamma   90.00
#
_symmetry.space_group_name_H-M   'P 1'
#
loop_
_entity.id
_entity.type
_entity.pdbx_description
1 polymer ?
#
loop_
_entity_poly.entity_id
_entity_poly.type
_entity_poly.pdbx_seq_one_letter_code
_entity_poly.pdbx_strand_id
1 'polypeptide(L)' 'MVKARQIAMYILKQDLALSFVEIGNILGGRDHTTIMHGVKKIEGLLLNKNFSEEILGIKALFGNSEGGLKKW' A
#
# COMPACT_ATOMS: atom_id res chain seq x y z
N MET A 1 -3.98 10.61 -11.82
CA MET A 1 -4.60 10.23 -10.52
C MET A 1 -4.47 8.72 -10.21
N VAL A 2 -3.28 8.12 -10.34
CA VAL A 2 -3.08 6.66 -10.15
C VAL A 2 -2.18 6.34 -8.96
N LYS A 3 -1.24 7.23 -8.62
CA LYS A 3 -0.25 7.07 -7.54
C LYS A 3 -0.90 6.81 -6.18
N ALA A 4 -1.87 7.64 -5.76
CA ALA A 4 -2.56 7.49 -4.47
C ALA A 4 -3.26 6.12 -4.32
N ARG A 5 -3.88 5.62 -5.41
CA ARG A 5 -4.55 4.31 -5.38
C ARG A 5 -3.55 3.16 -5.27
N GLN A 6 -2.41 3.25 -5.95
CA GLN A 6 -1.34 2.26 -5.83
C GLN A 6 -0.74 2.24 -4.42
N ILE A 7 -0.57 3.40 -3.80
CA ILE A 7 -0.14 3.52 -2.41
C ILE A 7 -1.16 2.85 -1.47
N ALA A 8 -2.46 3.10 -1.67
CA ALA A 8 -3.51 2.43 -0.90
C ALA A 8 -3.46 0.90 -1.07
N MET A 9 -3.31 0.39 -2.31
CA MET A 9 -3.15 -1.06 -2.54
C MET A 9 -1.97 -1.66 -1.77
N TYR A 10 -0.84 -0.96 -1.75
CA TYR A 10 0.36 -1.40 -1.04
C TYR A 10 0.15 -1.40 0.48
N ILE A 11 -0.45 -0.35 1.05
CA ILE A 11 -0.75 -0.25 2.48
C ILE A 11 -1.73 -1.35 2.90
N LEU A 12 -2.84 -1.54 2.17
CA LEU A 12 -3.81 -2.61 2.45
C LEU A 12 -3.17 -4.00 2.39
N LYS A 13 -2.18 -4.19 1.51
CA LYS A 13 -1.45 -5.45 1.40
C LYS A 13 -0.47 -5.68 2.55
N GLN A 14 0.26 -4.64 2.94
CA GLN A 14 1.36 -4.75 3.92
C GLN A 14 0.90 -4.62 5.37
N ASP A 15 0.01 -3.67 5.64
CA ASP A 15 -0.38 -3.33 7.01
C ASP A 15 -1.60 -4.13 7.46
N LEU A 16 -2.50 -4.50 6.52
CA LEU A 16 -3.70 -5.29 6.80
C LEU A 16 -3.65 -6.74 6.27
N ALA A 17 -2.53 -7.13 5.65
CA ALA A 17 -2.29 -8.47 5.12
C ALA A 17 -3.36 -9.01 4.15
N LEU A 18 -4.17 -8.14 3.53
CA LEU A 18 -5.28 -8.55 2.68
C LEU A 18 -4.82 -9.28 1.40
N SER A 19 -5.68 -10.14 0.85
CA SER A 19 -5.44 -10.76 -0.45
C SER A 19 -5.66 -9.77 -1.60
N PHE A 20 -5.07 -10.03 -2.76
CA PHE A 20 -5.25 -9.17 -3.93
C PHE A 20 -6.72 -9.12 -4.41
N VAL A 21 -7.49 -10.17 -4.15
CA VAL A 21 -8.92 -10.25 -4.47
C VAL A 21 -9.71 -9.34 -3.54
N GLU A 22 -9.47 -9.42 -2.23
CA GLU A 22 -10.14 -8.56 -1.23
C GLU A 22 -9.84 -7.08 -1.49
N ILE A 23 -8.59 -6.73 -1.76
CA ILE A 23 -8.20 -5.36 -2.11
C ILE A 23 -8.89 -4.90 -3.39
N GLY A 24 -9.01 -5.79 -4.40
CA GLY A 24 -9.75 -5.53 -5.63
C GLY A 24 -11.21 -5.18 -5.36
N ASN A 25 -11.86 -5.96 -4.50
CA ASN A 25 -13.25 -5.73 -4.08
C ASN A 25 -13.43 -4.40 -3.35
N ILE A 26 -12.56 -4.09 -2.37
CA ILE A 26 -12.59 -2.83 -1.61
C ILE A 26 -12.41 -1.61 -2.53
N LEU A 27 -11.54 -1.72 -3.54
CA LEU A 27 -11.23 -0.63 -4.46
C LEU A 27 -12.16 -0.55 -5.69
N GLY A 28 -13.37 -1.10 -5.56
CA GLY A 28 -14.45 -1.00 -6.55
C GLY A 28 -14.49 -2.16 -7.54
N GLY A 29 -14.24 -3.40 -7.09
CA GLY A 29 -14.34 -4.60 -7.92
C GLY A 29 -13.29 -4.71 -9.02
N ARG A 30 -12.05 -4.28 -8.74
CA ARG A 30 -10.94 -4.38 -9.71
C ARG A 30 -10.37 -5.78 -9.81
N ASP A 31 -9.89 -6.11 -11.01
CA ASP A 31 -9.15 -7.34 -11.26
C ASP A 31 -7.91 -7.43 -10.34
N HIS A 32 -7.77 -8.58 -9.67
CA HIS A 32 -6.67 -8.89 -8.76
C HIS A 32 -5.28 -8.71 -9.40
N THR A 33 -5.14 -8.93 -10.70
CA THR A 33 -3.88 -8.68 -11.44
C THR A 33 -3.54 -7.18 -11.46
N THR A 34 -4.54 -6.31 -11.58
CA THR A 34 -4.34 -4.84 -11.51
C THR A 34 -3.79 -4.44 -10.14
N ILE A 35 -4.30 -5.06 -9.08
CA ILE A 35 -3.82 -4.84 -7.72
C ILE A 35 -2.37 -5.32 -7.60
N MET A 36 -2.08 -6.54 -8.06
CA MET A 36 -0.73 -7.10 -8.06
C MET A 36 0.26 -6.18 -8.79
N HIS A 37 -0.08 -5.68 -9.97
CA HIS A 37 0.76 -4.74 -10.71
C HIS A 37 0.95 -3.41 -9.98
N GLY A 38 -0.10 -2.90 -9.33
CA GLY A 38 -0.04 -1.68 -8.52
C GLY A 38 0.88 -1.82 -7.31
N VAL A 39 0.76 -2.93 -6.57
CA VAL A 39 1.61 -3.26 -5.41
C VAL A 39 3.07 -3.40 -5.84
N LYS A 40 3.37 -4.22 -6.85
CA LYS A 40 4.74 -4.39 -7.38
C LYS A 40 5.37 -3.08 -7.84
N LYS A 41 4.56 -2.18 -8.43
CA LYS A 41 5.04 -0.86 -8.84
C LYS A 41 5.45 0.00 -7.64
N ILE A 42 4.68 0.00 -6.56
CA ILE A 42 5.07 0.71 -5.33
C ILE A 42 6.30 0.06 -4.69
N GLU A 43 6.38 -1.27 -4.64
CA GLU A 43 7.56 -1.98 -4.13
C GLU A 43 8.84 -1.63 -4.90
N GLY A 44 8.77 -1.54 -6.23
CA GLY A 44 9.89 -1.07 -7.05
C GLY A 44 10.23 0.40 -6.81
N LEU A 45 9.23 1.25 -6.56
CA LEU A 45 9.45 2.67 -6.25
C LEU A 45 10.08 2.86 -4.86
N LEU A 46 9.80 2.00 -3.89
CA LEU A 46 10.41 2.02 -2.56
C LEU A 46 11.92 1.76 -2.57
N LEU A 47 12.47 1.17 -3.64
CA LEU A 47 13.92 1.06 -3.82
C LEU A 47 14.58 2.44 -4.02
N ASN A 48 13.81 3.46 -4.41
CA ASN A 48 14.30 4.83 -4.53
C ASN A 48 14.18 5.55 -3.17
N LYS A 49 15.31 6.03 -2.64
CA LYS A 49 15.37 6.71 -1.33
C LYS A 49 14.36 7.84 -1.19
N ASN A 50 14.28 8.73 -2.17
CA ASN A 50 13.35 9.87 -2.15
C ASN A 50 11.88 9.45 -2.04
N PHE A 51 11.51 8.32 -2.66
CA PHE A 51 10.14 7.84 -2.64
C PHE A 51 9.80 7.11 -1.34
N SER A 52 10.80 6.43 -0.78
CA SER A 52 10.66 5.73 0.50
C SER A 52 10.35 6.69 1.63
N GLU A 53 10.95 7.88 1.63
CA GLU A 53 10.67 8.94 2.61
C GLU A 53 9.25 9.49 2.48
N GLU A 54 8.75 9.69 1.25
CA GLU A 54 7.37 10.12 0.98
C GLU A 54 6.36 9.10 1.53
N ILE A 55 6.58 7.80 1.26
CA ILE A 55 5.70 6.72 1.76
C ILE A 55 5.78 6.58 3.27
N LEU A 56 6.98 6.72 3.86
CA LEU A 56 7.17 6.68 5.32
C LEU A 56 6.44 7.84 6.00
N GLY A 57 6.48 9.04 5.43
CA GLY A 57 5.72 10.19 5.93
C GLY A 57 4.21 9.93 5.90
N ILE A 58 3.70 9.37 4.79
CA ILE A 58 2.29 9.00 4.67
C ILE A 58 1.92 7.91 5.70
N LYS A 59 2.75 6.87 5.86
CA LYS A 59 2.52 5.81 6.87
C LYS A 59 2.55 6.35 8.30
N ALA A 60 3.45 7.28 8.61
CA ALA A 60 3.53 7.90 9.92
C ALA A 60 2.25 8.67 10.30
N LEU A 61 1.57 9.27 9.31
CA LEU A 61 0.28 9.93 9.53
C LEU A 61 -0.84 8.94 9.88
N PHE A 62 -0.83 7.73 9.31
CA PHE A 62 -1.81 6.68 9.61
C PHE A 62 -1.52 5.94 10.93
N GLY A 63 -0.24 5.77 11.28
CA GLY A 63 0.21 5.08 12.49
C GLY A 63 -0.02 5.84 13.81
N ASN A 64 -0.43 7.11 13.76
CA ASN A 64 -0.74 7.88 14.97
C ASN A 64 -2.18 7.64 15.49
N SER A 65 -3.00 6.89 14.73
CA SER A 65 -4.38 6.52 15.11
C SER A 65 -4.54 5.06 15.56
N GLU A 66 -3.57 4.17 15.26
CA GLU A 66 -3.62 2.77 15.70
C GLU A 66 -2.31 2.41 16.40
N GLY A 67 -2.38 2.41 17.74
CA GLY A 67 -1.32 1.95 18.59
C GLY A 67 -0.96 0.50 18.28
N GLY A 68 0.30 0.30 17.89
CA GLY A 68 1.04 -0.94 18.09
C GLY A 68 0.75 -2.05 17.09
N LEU A 69 1.57 -2.14 16.04
CA LEU A 69 1.94 -3.43 15.48
C LEU A 69 3.43 -3.47 15.18
N LYS A 70 4.10 -4.31 15.99
CA LYS A 70 5.50 -4.74 15.93
C LYS A 70 5.94 -5.04 14.50
N LYS A 71 7.02 -4.38 14.09
CA LYS A 71 7.89 -4.82 13.00
C LYS A 71 8.93 -5.77 13.60
N TRP A 72 8.89 -7.06 13.24
CA TRP A 72 10.01 -7.99 13.44
C TRP A 72 10.99 -7.84 12.27
#